data_AF-A0A448ZYM7-F1
#
_entry.id   AF-A0A448ZYM7-F1
#
_cell.length_a   1.000
_cell.length_b   1.000
_cell.length_c   1.000
_cell.angle_alpha   90.00
_cell.angle_beta   90.00
_cell.angle_gamma   90.00
#
_symmetry.space_group_name_H-M   'P 1'
#
loop_
_entity.id
_entity.type
_entity.pdbx_description
1 polymer ?
#
loop_
_entity_poly.entity_id
_entity_poly.type
_entity_poly.pdbx_seq_one_letter_code
_entity_poly.pdbx_strand_id
1 'polypeptide(L)'
;MTKKFKYLLNVSSLGAITLPIISISCNWQNTPNTPQKPSKDNKEEYFSNLQPDSGIDKLPYSLSSNLQINYATEIIPTYIRDGDTIQDSKGNVYRFAGIDTPETRKKENGLWVPTSGLQYKYGKLATNFTEYYMLNGLLPKNDKYKNRPTKIFAIPQKTKNGKTNMTDSYGRIVAILYYLDENGKYHCLNEKLLKEGLARKAYISLNKKSTYYTSNISYYNLLTNAENYAKNNKLGFWKETNKFDEIFPH
;
A
#
# COMPACT_ATOMS: atom_id res chain seq x y z
N MET A 1 -2.62 -44.31 55.71
CA MET A 1 -4.04 -44.50 56.09
C MET A 1 -4.71 -43.15 56.23
N THR A 2 -5.62 -42.86 55.29
CA THR A 2 -6.88 -42.11 55.47
C THR A 2 -7.04 -41.22 56.72
N LYS A 3 -7.27 -39.93 56.48
CA LYS A 3 -8.30 -39.17 57.22
C LYS A 3 -9.03 -38.22 56.27
N LYS A 4 -10.29 -38.57 56.00
CA LYS A 4 -11.32 -37.70 55.42
C LYS A 4 -11.64 -36.58 56.41
N PHE A 5 -11.89 -35.37 55.91
CA PHE A 5 -12.73 -34.40 56.60
C PHE A 5 -13.72 -33.78 55.60
N LYS A 6 -14.98 -33.73 56.04
CA LYS A 6 -16.20 -33.30 55.33
C LYS A 6 -16.44 -31.80 55.54
N TYR A 7 -17.50 -31.32 54.87
CA TYR A 7 -18.32 -30.09 55.06
C TYR A 7 -17.92 -28.95 54.11
N LEU A 8 -18.81 -28.27 53.36
CA LEU A 8 -20.27 -28.19 53.28
C LEU A 8 -20.68 -27.71 51.88
N LEU A 9 -21.73 -28.30 51.31
CA LEU A 9 -22.54 -27.68 50.28
C LEU A 9 -23.49 -26.68 50.96
N ASN A 10 -23.42 -25.42 50.57
CA ASN A 10 -24.47 -24.45 50.83
C ASN A 10 -25.12 -24.12 49.48
N VAL A 11 -26.37 -24.52 49.34
CA VAL A 11 -27.26 -24.13 48.24
C VAL A 11 -28.10 -22.99 48.80
N SER A 12 -28.02 -21.82 48.19
CA SER A 12 -29.08 -20.83 48.28
C SER A 12 -29.32 -20.22 46.91
N SER A 13 -30.56 -20.42 46.47
CA SER A 13 -31.18 -19.90 45.26
C SER A 13 -31.19 -18.38 45.23
N LEU A 14 -30.85 -17.78 44.08
CA LEU A 14 -31.40 -16.49 43.69
C LEU A 14 -32.00 -16.59 42.29
N GLY A 15 -33.24 -16.09 42.21
CA GLY A 15 -34.17 -16.26 41.11
C GLY A 15 -33.74 -15.61 39.80
N ALA A 16 -34.20 -16.21 38.71
CA ALA A 16 -34.13 -15.66 37.38
C ALA A 16 -35.10 -14.46 37.28
N ILE A 17 -34.56 -13.25 37.22
CA ILE A 17 -35.29 -12.06 36.81
C ILE A 17 -35.25 -12.03 35.28
N THR A 18 -36.34 -12.45 34.64
CA THR A 18 -36.52 -12.26 33.19
C THR A 18 -36.89 -10.80 32.93
N LEU A 19 -35.95 -10.04 32.37
CA LEU A 19 -36.24 -8.70 31.85
C LEU A 19 -37.00 -8.84 30.51
N PRO A 20 -38.05 -8.04 30.27
CA PRO A 20 -38.72 -8.01 28.99
C PRO A 20 -37.78 -7.45 27.92
N ILE A 21 -37.52 -8.24 26.88
CA ILE A 21 -36.83 -7.77 25.68
C ILE A 21 -37.83 -6.87 24.94
N ILE A 22 -37.68 -5.56 25.10
CA ILE A 22 -38.32 -4.58 24.22
C ILE A 22 -37.62 -4.71 22.87
N SER A 23 -38.27 -5.36 21.91
CA SER A 23 -37.83 -5.32 20.52
C SER A 23 -38.14 -3.95 19.94
N ILE A 24 -37.15 -3.06 19.98
CA ILE A 24 -37.20 -1.82 19.20
C ILE A 24 -36.91 -2.23 17.76
N SER A 25 -37.96 -2.38 16.96
CA SER A 25 -37.82 -2.44 15.50
C SER A 25 -37.40 -1.04 15.02
N CYS A 26 -36.10 -0.80 14.90
CA CYS A 26 -35.58 0.36 14.21
C CYS A 26 -35.84 0.20 12.71
N ASN A 27 -36.96 0.77 12.24
CA ASN A 27 -37.15 1.11 10.83
C ASN A 27 -36.14 2.20 10.45
N TRP A 28 -35.01 1.79 9.86
CA TRP A 28 -34.13 2.71 9.13
C TRP A 28 -34.66 2.86 7.71
N GLN A 29 -35.48 3.88 7.50
CA GLN A 29 -35.69 4.43 6.16
C GLN A 29 -34.49 5.32 5.80
N ASN A 30 -33.84 4.95 4.69
CA ASN A 30 -32.98 5.73 3.79
C ASN A 30 -31.87 6.60 4.40
N THR A 31 -30.65 6.09 4.38
CA THR A 31 -29.41 6.89 4.34
C THR A 31 -28.74 6.81 2.96
N PRO A 32 -28.04 7.87 2.51
CA PRO A 32 -27.36 7.88 1.22
C PRO A 32 -26.14 6.94 1.24
N ASN A 33 -26.12 6.02 0.27
CA ASN A 33 -25.00 5.18 -0.19
C ASN A 33 -23.70 5.25 0.64
N THR A 34 -23.62 4.42 1.67
CA THR A 34 -22.32 4.01 2.23
C THR A 34 -21.57 3.23 1.14
N PRO A 35 -20.32 3.60 0.75
CA PRO A 35 -19.57 2.85 -0.25
C PRO A 35 -19.38 1.41 0.23
N GLN A 36 -19.91 0.45 -0.53
CA GLN A 36 -19.73 -0.97 -0.24
C GLN A 36 -18.23 -1.30 -0.25
N LYS A 37 -17.77 -1.91 0.84
CA LYS A 37 -16.46 -2.57 0.89
C LYS A 37 -16.39 -3.57 -0.27
N PRO A 38 -15.35 -3.56 -1.13
CA PRO A 38 -15.28 -4.48 -2.26
C PRO A 38 -15.43 -5.93 -1.77
N SER A 39 -16.34 -6.68 -2.40
CA SER A 39 -16.53 -8.10 -2.14
C SER A 39 -15.21 -8.85 -2.39
N LYS A 40 -15.05 -10.00 -1.73
CA LYS A 40 -13.87 -10.86 -1.87
C LYS A 40 -13.66 -11.31 -3.32
N ASP A 41 -14.74 -11.43 -4.09
CA ASP A 41 -14.76 -11.83 -5.50
C ASP A 41 -14.14 -10.77 -6.44
N ASN A 42 -14.37 -9.48 -6.17
CA ASN A 42 -13.85 -8.40 -7.03
C ASN A 42 -12.33 -8.23 -6.97
N LYS A 43 -11.68 -8.73 -5.89
CA LYS A 43 -10.22 -8.67 -5.77
C LYS A 43 -9.54 -9.67 -6.70
N GLU A 44 -10.00 -10.92 -6.76
CA GLU A 44 -9.41 -11.94 -7.62
C GLU A 44 -9.56 -11.58 -9.11
N GLU A 45 -10.71 -11.05 -9.51
CA GLU A 45 -10.97 -10.60 -10.88
C GLU A 45 -10.04 -9.44 -11.29
N TYR A 46 -9.80 -8.46 -10.42
CA TYR A 46 -8.88 -7.34 -10.70
C TYR A 46 -7.45 -7.82 -11.00
N PHE A 47 -6.94 -8.78 -10.21
CA PHE A 47 -5.58 -9.30 -10.39
C PHE A 47 -5.44 -10.21 -11.62
N SER A 48 -6.51 -10.90 -12.01
CA SER A 48 -6.50 -11.77 -13.20
C SER A 48 -6.29 -11.03 -14.52
N ASN A 49 -6.59 -9.73 -14.56
CA ASN A 49 -6.51 -8.89 -15.76
C ASN A 49 -5.25 -8.01 -15.82
N LEU A 50 -4.33 -8.13 -14.86
CA LEU A 50 -3.09 -7.35 -14.87
C LEU A 50 -2.23 -7.76 -16.06
N GLN A 51 -1.83 -6.78 -16.88
CA GLN A 51 -0.94 -7.04 -17.99
C GLN A 51 0.45 -7.41 -17.48
N PRO A 52 1.06 -8.49 -18.00
CA PRO A 52 2.44 -8.82 -17.69
C PRO A 52 3.36 -7.69 -18.17
N ASP A 53 4.24 -7.20 -17.29
CA ASP A 53 5.37 -6.36 -17.69
C ASP A 53 6.55 -7.29 -18.03
N SER A 54 7.41 -6.91 -18.98
CA SER A 54 8.55 -7.72 -19.40
C SER A 54 9.64 -7.83 -18.33
N GLY A 55 9.66 -6.87 -17.39
CA GLY A 55 10.71 -6.75 -16.38
C GLY A 55 12.10 -6.56 -17.01
N ILE A 56 13.14 -6.65 -16.18
CA ILE A 56 14.55 -6.59 -16.60
C ILE A 56 15.34 -7.76 -16.02
N ASP A 57 16.35 -8.22 -16.76
CA ASP A 57 17.18 -9.38 -16.38
C ASP A 57 18.08 -9.13 -15.17
N LYS A 58 18.46 -7.87 -14.95
CA LYS A 58 19.40 -7.50 -13.90
C LYS A 58 18.94 -6.24 -13.21
N LEU A 59 18.97 -6.28 -11.88
CA LEU A 59 18.74 -5.10 -11.07
C LEU A 59 19.81 -4.02 -11.39
N PRO A 60 19.43 -2.76 -11.67
CA PRO A 60 20.37 -1.70 -12.04
C PRO A 60 21.11 -1.11 -10.83
N TYR A 61 21.13 -1.85 -9.71
CA TYR A 61 21.72 -1.47 -8.43
C TYR A 61 22.49 -2.64 -7.85
N SER A 62 23.64 -2.34 -7.24
CA SER A 62 24.42 -3.33 -6.50
C SER A 62 23.68 -3.77 -5.23
N LEU A 63 23.80 -5.05 -4.88
CA LEU A 63 23.23 -5.57 -3.63
C LEU A 63 24.02 -5.09 -2.41
N SER A 64 23.34 -4.94 -1.28
CA SER A 64 23.91 -4.66 0.03
C SER A 64 23.14 -5.40 1.12
N SER A 65 23.86 -5.87 2.15
CA SER A 65 23.28 -6.47 3.35
C SER A 65 22.59 -5.45 4.26
N ASN A 66 22.97 -4.18 4.16
CA ASN A 66 22.42 -3.08 4.96
C ASN A 66 21.81 -2.01 4.06
N LEU A 67 20.81 -1.29 4.59
CA LEU A 67 20.20 -0.16 3.90
C LEU A 67 21.26 0.92 3.63
N GLN A 68 21.49 1.19 2.36
CA GLN A 68 22.45 2.18 1.90
C GLN A 68 21.92 2.88 0.67
N ILE A 69 22.19 4.19 0.57
CA ILE A 69 21.78 5.00 -0.59
C ILE A 69 22.31 4.38 -1.88
N ASN A 70 21.40 4.14 -2.83
CA ASN A 70 21.65 3.55 -4.15
C ASN A 70 22.16 2.10 -4.16
N TYR A 71 21.98 1.36 -3.05
CA TYR A 71 22.19 -0.08 -3.02
C TYR A 71 20.86 -0.77 -2.75
N ALA A 72 20.70 -1.94 -3.37
CA ALA A 72 19.53 -2.77 -3.18
C ALA A 72 19.70 -3.67 -1.96
N THR A 73 18.77 -3.54 -1.03
CA THR A 73 18.70 -4.39 0.16
C THR A 73 17.42 -5.21 0.08
N GLU A 74 17.53 -6.53 0.22
CA GLU A 74 16.36 -7.40 0.33
C GLU A 74 15.61 -7.07 1.63
N ILE A 75 14.30 -6.86 1.52
CA ILE A 75 13.42 -6.55 2.65
C ILE A 75 12.26 -7.55 2.70
N ILE A 76 11.68 -7.69 3.89
CA ILE A 76 10.48 -8.50 4.11
C ILE A 76 9.35 -7.54 4.49
N PRO A 77 8.47 -7.14 3.56
CA PRO A 77 7.33 -6.30 3.90
C PRO A 77 6.40 -7.03 4.87
N THR A 78 5.84 -6.31 5.83
CA THR A 78 4.90 -6.84 6.83
C THR A 78 3.58 -6.07 6.86
N TYR A 79 3.57 -4.83 6.37
CA TYR A 79 2.37 -4.00 6.39
C TYR A 79 2.35 -2.99 5.24
N ILE A 80 1.18 -2.81 4.62
CA ILE A 80 0.91 -1.80 3.61
C ILE A 80 0.10 -0.68 4.26
N ARG A 81 0.67 0.52 4.33
CA ARG A 81 -0.02 1.68 4.91
C ARG A 81 -1.05 2.24 3.93
N ASP A 82 -0.63 2.39 2.68
CA ASP A 82 -1.39 2.94 1.55
C ASP A 82 -0.74 2.50 0.23
N GLY A 83 -1.07 3.16 -0.89
CA GLY A 83 -0.58 2.79 -2.22
C GLY A 83 0.93 2.95 -2.41
N ASP A 84 1.60 3.82 -1.66
CA ASP A 84 3.00 4.17 -1.87
C ASP A 84 3.86 4.17 -0.59
N THR A 85 3.31 3.62 0.49
CA THR A 85 3.98 3.51 1.78
C THR A 85 3.83 2.10 2.37
N ILE A 86 4.96 1.48 2.73
CA ILE A 86 5.03 0.14 3.33
C ILE A 86 5.90 0.11 4.59
N GLN A 87 5.81 -0.96 5.36
CA GLN A 87 6.68 -1.24 6.50
C GLN A 87 7.28 -2.65 6.38
N ASP A 88 8.54 -2.83 6.77
CA ASP A 88 9.22 -4.12 6.79
C ASP A 88 9.21 -4.81 8.17
N SER A 89 9.76 -6.03 8.23
CA SER A 89 9.89 -6.83 9.45
C SER A 89 10.82 -6.24 10.51
N LYS A 90 11.67 -5.28 10.14
CA LYS A 90 12.56 -4.55 11.06
C LYS A 90 11.90 -3.28 11.59
N GLY A 91 10.66 -2.97 11.18
CA GLY A 91 9.93 -1.77 11.57
C GLY A 91 10.29 -0.53 10.77
N ASN A 92 11.12 -0.66 9.73
CA ASN A 92 11.42 0.45 8.83
C ASN A 92 10.20 0.78 7.98
N VAL A 93 9.94 2.07 7.80
CA VAL A 93 8.84 2.56 6.95
C VAL A 93 9.43 3.14 5.67
N TYR A 94 8.92 2.74 4.52
CA TYR A 94 9.40 3.16 3.21
C TYR A 94 8.33 3.98 2.49
N ARG A 95 8.69 5.15 1.96
CA ARG A 95 7.89 5.95 1.03
C ARG A 95 8.46 5.77 -0.37
N PHE A 96 7.60 5.49 -1.33
CA PHE A 96 8.03 5.20 -2.70
C PHE A 96 8.55 6.49 -3.36
N ALA A 97 9.81 6.49 -3.75
CA ALA A 97 10.47 7.65 -4.33
C ALA A 97 9.79 8.09 -5.62
N GLY A 98 9.51 9.39 -5.73
CA GLY A 98 9.11 10.03 -6.99
C GLY A 98 7.66 9.82 -7.43
N ILE A 99 6.82 9.21 -6.61
CA ILE A 99 5.41 8.96 -6.92
C ILE A 99 4.49 9.35 -5.77
N ASP A 100 3.21 9.51 -6.05
CA ASP A 100 2.18 9.79 -5.06
C ASP A 100 0.86 9.10 -5.43
N THR A 101 0.24 8.45 -4.45
CA THR A 101 -1.02 7.72 -4.60
C THR A 101 -2.15 8.45 -3.87
N PRO A 102 -3.42 8.31 -4.31
CA PRO A 102 -4.52 8.94 -3.60
C PRO A 102 -4.65 8.41 -2.17
N GLU A 103 -4.85 9.32 -1.21
CA GLU A 103 -4.98 8.98 0.20
C GLU A 103 -6.23 8.13 0.48
N THR A 104 -6.09 7.12 1.34
CA THR A 104 -7.26 6.29 1.77
C THR A 104 -7.89 6.77 3.06
N ARG A 105 -7.21 7.66 3.79
CA ARG A 105 -7.64 8.19 5.08
C ARG A 105 -7.23 9.65 5.20
N LYS A 106 -8.02 10.41 5.94
CA LYS A 106 -7.73 11.80 6.33
C LYS A 106 -7.94 11.97 7.82
N LYS A 107 -7.34 13.02 8.38
CA LYS A 107 -7.63 13.43 9.76
C LYS A 107 -8.83 14.37 9.77
N GLU A 108 -9.85 14.01 10.53
CA GLU A 108 -10.98 14.87 10.87
C GLU A 108 -11.14 14.89 12.39
N ASN A 109 -11.14 16.08 13.00
CA ASN A 109 -11.23 16.27 14.45
C ASN A 109 -10.22 15.41 15.25
N GLY A 110 -9.00 15.27 14.72
CA GLY A 110 -7.93 14.46 15.32
C GLY A 110 -8.05 12.94 15.11
N LEU A 111 -9.14 12.47 14.52
CA LEU A 111 -9.38 11.05 14.24
C LEU A 111 -9.08 10.72 12.77
N TRP A 112 -8.52 9.54 12.54
CA TRP A 112 -8.34 9.03 11.18
C TRP A 112 -9.64 8.43 10.67
N VAL A 113 -10.23 9.06 9.66
CA VAL A 113 -11.43 8.59 8.97
C VAL A 113 -11.10 8.25 7.51
N PRO A 114 -11.81 7.32 6.87
CA PRO A 114 -11.65 7.06 5.44
C PRO A 114 -11.88 8.33 4.61
N THR A 115 -11.14 8.47 3.51
CA THR A 115 -11.52 9.40 2.44
C THR A 115 -12.80 8.91 1.75
N SER A 116 -13.37 9.70 0.85
CA SER A 116 -14.60 9.35 0.12
C SER A 116 -14.44 9.54 -1.39
N GLY A 117 -15.46 9.16 -2.17
CA GLY A 117 -15.52 9.40 -3.60
C GLY A 117 -14.36 8.80 -4.41
N LEU A 118 -13.88 9.57 -5.39
CA LEU A 118 -12.82 9.13 -6.30
C LEU A 118 -11.47 8.95 -5.60
N GLN A 119 -11.12 9.83 -4.65
CA GLN A 119 -9.92 9.69 -3.84
C GLN A 119 -9.87 8.32 -3.14
N TYR A 120 -10.94 7.93 -2.44
CA TYR A 120 -10.99 6.63 -1.76
C TYR A 120 -10.92 5.46 -2.74
N LYS A 121 -11.67 5.54 -3.85
CA LYS A 121 -11.69 4.50 -4.89
C LYS A 121 -10.28 4.22 -5.41
N TYR A 122 -9.59 5.25 -5.89
CA TYR A 122 -8.26 5.08 -6.49
C TYR A 122 -7.18 4.82 -5.45
N GLY A 123 -7.30 5.38 -4.24
CA GLY A 123 -6.40 5.07 -3.13
C GLY A 123 -6.50 3.60 -2.72
N LYS A 124 -7.71 3.04 -2.70
CA LYS A 124 -7.91 1.61 -2.44
C LYS A 124 -7.39 0.72 -3.57
N LEU A 125 -7.53 1.12 -4.83
CA LEU A 125 -6.93 0.39 -5.96
C LEU A 125 -5.41 0.36 -5.86
N ALA A 126 -4.77 1.51 -5.64
CA ALA A 126 -3.33 1.60 -5.45
C ALA A 126 -2.86 0.77 -4.23
N THR A 127 -3.55 0.88 -3.09
CA THR A 127 -3.25 0.08 -1.89
C THR A 127 -3.31 -1.42 -2.17
N ASN A 128 -4.38 -1.89 -2.82
CA ASN A 128 -4.55 -3.31 -3.11
C ASN A 128 -3.50 -3.81 -4.12
N PHE A 129 -3.12 -2.97 -5.08
CA PHE A 129 -2.06 -3.26 -6.05
C PHE A 129 -0.71 -3.44 -5.37
N THR A 130 -0.34 -2.52 -4.48
CA THR A 130 0.88 -2.60 -3.68
C THR A 130 0.85 -3.82 -2.74
N GLU A 131 -0.29 -4.09 -2.09
CA GLU A 131 -0.47 -5.28 -1.24
C GLU A 131 -0.29 -6.59 -2.01
N TYR A 132 -0.75 -6.65 -3.26
CA TYR A 132 -0.50 -7.80 -4.12
C TYR A 132 1.00 -8.00 -4.36
N TYR A 133 1.71 -6.98 -4.85
CA TYR A 133 3.12 -7.15 -5.20
C TYR A 133 4.07 -7.25 -4.01
N MET A 134 3.70 -6.72 -2.83
CA MET A 134 4.62 -6.61 -1.69
C MET A 134 4.33 -7.62 -0.58
N LEU A 135 3.11 -8.16 -0.47
CA LEU A 135 2.74 -9.14 0.55
C LEU A 135 2.17 -10.41 -0.05
N ASN A 136 1.04 -10.29 -0.74
CA ASN A 136 0.26 -11.46 -1.12
C ASN A 136 0.98 -12.29 -2.19
N GLY A 137 1.65 -11.65 -3.14
CA GLY A 137 2.40 -12.32 -4.21
C GLY A 137 3.53 -13.22 -3.71
N LEU A 138 3.99 -13.01 -2.48
CA LEU A 138 5.00 -13.86 -1.84
C LEU A 138 4.41 -15.18 -1.28
N LEU A 139 3.09 -15.31 -1.21
CA LEU A 139 2.41 -16.47 -0.63
C LEU A 139 2.24 -17.60 -1.67
N PRO A 140 2.59 -18.86 -1.34
CA PRO A 140 2.45 -19.99 -2.27
C PRO A 140 1.02 -20.20 -2.81
N LYS A 141 -0.01 -19.85 -2.03
CA LYS A 141 -1.41 -19.92 -2.50
C LYS A 141 -1.70 -19.07 -3.74
N ASN A 142 -0.81 -18.14 -4.09
CA ASN A 142 -0.89 -17.27 -5.25
C ASN A 142 -0.01 -17.75 -6.42
N ASP A 143 0.51 -18.97 -6.38
CA ASP A 143 1.27 -19.61 -7.48
C ASP A 143 0.47 -19.67 -8.81
N LYS A 144 -0.86 -19.49 -8.77
CA LYS A 144 -1.70 -19.38 -9.97
C LYS A 144 -1.47 -18.09 -10.78
N TYR A 145 -0.90 -17.05 -10.17
CA TYR A 145 -0.68 -15.78 -10.84
C TYR A 145 0.72 -15.75 -11.46
N LYS A 146 0.76 -15.62 -12.79
CA LYS A 146 2.01 -15.49 -13.53
C LYS A 146 2.82 -14.28 -13.05
N ASN A 147 4.13 -14.44 -12.99
CA ASN A 147 5.09 -13.39 -12.60
C ASN A 147 4.90 -12.94 -11.14
N ARG A 148 4.54 -13.87 -10.25
CA ARG A 148 4.39 -13.51 -8.84
C ARG A 148 5.74 -13.08 -8.24
N PRO A 149 5.74 -12.09 -7.33
CA PRO A 149 6.90 -11.76 -6.52
C PRO A 149 7.47 -12.96 -5.75
N THR A 150 8.79 -13.06 -5.71
CA THR A 150 9.53 -14.00 -4.87
C THR A 150 10.42 -13.28 -3.86
N LYS A 151 10.92 -12.09 -4.19
CA LYS A 151 11.74 -11.25 -3.31
C LYS A 151 11.46 -9.78 -3.52
N ILE A 152 11.63 -8.97 -2.48
CA ILE A 152 11.44 -7.52 -2.51
C ILE A 152 12.75 -6.83 -2.17
N PHE A 153 13.08 -5.78 -2.91
CA PHE A 153 14.29 -4.98 -2.73
C PHE A 153 13.91 -3.52 -2.53
N ALA A 154 14.48 -2.90 -1.50
CA ALA A 154 14.43 -1.46 -1.29
C ALA A 154 15.77 -0.84 -1.67
N ILE A 155 15.72 0.25 -2.45
CA ILE A 155 16.87 1.05 -2.85
C ILE A 155 16.69 2.47 -2.29
N PRO A 156 17.19 2.77 -1.07
CA PRO A 156 17.13 4.11 -0.51
C PRO A 156 17.73 5.15 -1.45
N GLN A 157 17.07 6.30 -1.58
CA GLN A 157 17.52 7.41 -2.42
C GLN A 157 17.99 8.56 -1.53
N LYS A 158 18.96 9.33 -2.02
CA LYS A 158 19.44 10.52 -1.31
C LYS A 158 18.32 11.55 -1.21
N THR A 159 18.10 12.08 -0.01
CA THR A 159 17.16 13.18 0.25
C THR A 159 17.91 14.41 0.77
N LYS A 160 17.34 15.60 0.55
CA LYS A 160 17.97 16.87 0.96
C LYS A 160 17.55 17.31 2.36
N ASN A 161 16.27 17.17 2.69
CA ASN A 161 15.65 17.75 3.89
C ASN A 161 14.96 16.68 4.77
N GLY A 162 15.49 15.46 4.77
CA GLY A 162 15.01 14.38 5.62
C GLY A 162 15.45 14.52 7.07
N LYS A 163 14.90 13.68 7.94
CA LYS A 163 15.51 13.42 9.27
C LYS A 163 16.91 12.82 9.15
N THR A 164 17.18 12.13 8.04
CA THR A 164 18.47 11.57 7.63
C THR A 164 18.69 11.90 6.15
N ASN A 165 19.85 11.53 5.61
CA ASN A 165 20.18 11.71 4.18
C ASN A 165 19.42 10.78 3.22
N MET A 166 18.53 9.92 3.71
CA MET A 166 17.69 9.01 2.91
C MET A 166 16.24 8.93 3.35
N THR A 167 15.82 9.76 4.31
CA THR A 167 14.43 9.80 4.78
C THR A 167 13.73 11.08 4.36
N ASP A 168 12.41 11.13 4.48
CA ASP A 168 11.65 12.38 4.43
C ASP A 168 11.57 13.06 5.81
N SER A 169 10.81 14.14 5.90
CA SER A 169 10.59 14.91 7.15
C SER A 169 9.83 14.12 8.22
N TYR A 170 9.10 13.06 7.84
CA TYR A 170 8.39 12.18 8.78
C TYR A 170 9.31 11.07 9.31
N GLY A 171 10.43 10.80 8.64
CA GLY A 171 11.39 9.75 8.97
C GLY A 171 11.17 8.46 8.18
N ARG A 172 10.34 8.48 7.14
CA ARG A 172 10.16 7.34 6.22
C ARG A 172 11.34 7.30 5.26
N ILE A 173 11.92 6.13 5.02
CA ILE A 173 12.99 5.93 4.03
C ILE A 173 12.42 6.14 2.63
N VAL A 174 12.98 7.08 1.87
CA VAL A 174 12.55 7.34 0.49
C VAL A 174 13.26 6.34 -0.41
N ALA A 175 12.53 5.40 -1.01
CA ALA A 175 13.13 4.27 -1.72
C ALA A 175 12.48 3.98 -3.07
N ILE A 176 13.28 3.46 -3.99
CA ILE A 176 12.78 2.77 -5.18
C ILE A 176 12.55 1.31 -4.78
N LEU A 177 11.39 0.76 -5.09
CA LEU A 177 11.03 -0.60 -4.71
C LEU A 177 11.03 -1.48 -5.96
N TYR A 178 11.76 -2.59 -5.87
CA TYR A 178 11.76 -3.64 -6.88
C TYR A 178 11.24 -4.93 -6.29
N TYR A 179 10.62 -5.77 -7.13
CA TYR A 179 10.43 -7.17 -6.83
C TYR A 179 11.11 -8.04 -7.89
N LEU A 180 11.62 -9.19 -7.47
CA LEU A 180 12.02 -10.28 -8.36
C LEU A 180 10.80 -11.19 -8.53
N ASP A 181 10.46 -11.55 -9.75
CA ASP A 181 9.40 -12.52 -10.01
C ASP A 181 9.91 -13.98 -10.04
N GLU A 182 8.99 -14.92 -10.16
CA GLU A 182 9.29 -16.36 -10.28
C GLU A 182 10.08 -16.73 -11.54
N ASN A 183 10.07 -15.88 -12.57
CA ASN A 183 10.79 -16.07 -13.83
C ASN A 183 12.19 -15.41 -13.81
N GLY A 184 12.62 -14.90 -12.66
CA GLY A 184 13.92 -14.27 -12.49
C GLY A 184 14.00 -12.85 -13.06
N LYS A 185 12.88 -12.19 -13.33
CA LYS A 185 12.84 -10.80 -13.83
C LYS A 185 12.61 -9.83 -12.67
N TYR A 186 13.32 -8.71 -12.73
CA TYR A 186 13.15 -7.60 -11.80
C TYR A 186 12.15 -6.58 -12.33
N HIS A 187 11.30 -6.06 -11.45
CA HIS A 187 10.25 -5.11 -11.80
C HIS A 187 10.24 -3.94 -10.83
N CYS A 188 10.18 -2.71 -11.36
CA CYS A 188 10.06 -1.51 -10.53
C CYS A 188 8.59 -1.28 -10.16
N LEU A 189 8.22 -1.44 -8.89
CA LEU A 189 6.83 -1.23 -8.47
C LEU A 189 6.41 0.24 -8.61
N ASN A 190 7.34 1.18 -8.35
CA ASN A 190 7.07 2.62 -8.49
C ASN A 190 6.63 2.97 -9.93
N GLU A 191 7.35 2.43 -10.91
CA GLU A 191 7.02 2.58 -12.33
C GLU A 191 5.68 1.93 -12.66
N LYS A 192 5.43 0.71 -12.17
CA LYS A 192 4.21 -0.03 -12.47
C LYS A 192 2.96 0.69 -11.96
N LEU A 193 3.01 1.26 -10.75
CA LEU A 193 1.91 2.09 -10.22
C LEU A 193 1.60 3.29 -11.13
N LEU A 194 2.63 3.93 -11.72
CA LEU A 194 2.42 5.02 -12.68
C LEU A 194 1.83 4.50 -14.00
N LYS A 195 2.37 3.42 -14.58
CA LYS A 195 1.90 2.81 -15.84
C LYS A 195 0.43 2.41 -15.77
N GLU A 196 -0.04 1.92 -14.63
CA GLU A 196 -1.44 1.52 -14.41
C GLU A 196 -2.37 2.71 -14.09
N GLY A 197 -1.83 3.93 -13.98
CA GLY A 197 -2.59 5.12 -13.59
C GLY A 197 -3.10 5.06 -12.15
N LEU A 198 -2.33 4.43 -11.25
CA LEU A 198 -2.64 4.30 -9.83
C LEU A 198 -1.84 5.27 -8.96
N ALA A 199 -0.78 5.86 -9.51
CA ALA A 199 0.00 6.93 -8.90
C ALA A 199 0.22 8.08 -9.92
N ARG A 200 0.55 9.27 -9.42
CA ARG A 200 1.09 10.39 -10.19
C ARG A 200 2.58 10.57 -9.91
N LYS A 201 3.33 11.14 -10.85
CA LYS A 201 4.73 11.53 -10.61
C LYS A 201 4.74 12.74 -9.69
N ALA A 202 5.43 12.63 -8.55
CA ALA A 202 5.47 13.68 -7.54
C ALA A 202 6.76 13.61 -6.74
N TYR A 203 7.12 14.68 -6.03
CA TYR A 203 8.26 14.67 -5.09
C TYR A 203 9.60 14.23 -5.71
N ILE A 204 9.85 14.60 -6.98
CA ILE A 204 11.10 14.35 -7.70
C ILE A 204 11.36 15.46 -8.73
N SER A 205 12.61 15.91 -8.85
CA SER A 205 13.00 16.99 -9.75
C SER A 205 14.45 16.86 -10.23
N LEU A 206 14.74 17.28 -11.45
CA LEU A 206 16.11 17.45 -11.94
C LEU A 206 16.71 18.82 -11.59
N ASN A 207 15.93 19.74 -11.02
CA ASN A 207 16.41 21.05 -10.60
C ASN A 207 17.17 20.93 -9.28
N LYS A 208 18.49 21.20 -9.29
CA LYS A 208 19.37 21.19 -8.11
C LYS A 208 18.90 22.05 -6.94
N LYS A 209 18.12 23.10 -7.21
CA LYS A 209 17.55 23.98 -6.17
C LYS A 209 16.32 23.38 -5.49
N SER A 210 15.63 22.43 -6.13
CA SER A 210 14.45 21.76 -5.58
C SER A 210 14.79 20.98 -4.30
N THR A 211 13.85 20.96 -3.36
CA THR A 211 13.89 20.07 -2.17
C THR A 211 13.81 18.60 -2.57
N TYR A 212 13.26 18.32 -3.76
CA TYR A 212 13.10 16.99 -4.34
C TYR A 212 14.13 16.68 -5.44
N TYR A 213 15.27 17.37 -5.44
CA TYR A 213 16.32 17.14 -6.42
C TYR A 213 16.81 15.68 -6.39
N THR A 214 16.92 15.08 -7.58
CA THR A 214 17.62 13.82 -7.80
C THR A 214 18.67 13.98 -8.89
N SER A 215 19.82 13.33 -8.71
CA SER A 215 20.81 13.14 -9.78
C SER A 215 20.53 11.89 -10.63
N ASN A 216 19.53 11.08 -10.27
CA ASN A 216 19.17 9.86 -10.99
C ASN A 216 18.27 10.18 -12.18
N ILE A 217 18.87 10.67 -13.27
CA ILE A 217 18.18 11.08 -14.50
C ILE A 217 17.42 9.91 -15.13
N SER A 218 18.02 8.73 -15.16
CA SER A 218 17.39 7.52 -15.72
C SER A 218 16.09 7.18 -15.01
N TYR A 219 16.08 7.21 -13.67
CA TYR A 219 14.86 6.97 -12.90
C TYR A 219 13.81 8.07 -13.08
N TYR A 220 14.22 9.35 -13.13
CA TYR A 220 13.30 10.45 -13.41
C TYR A 220 12.60 10.28 -14.77
N ASN A 221 13.35 9.89 -15.80
CA ASN A 221 12.82 9.62 -17.13
C ASN A 221 11.91 8.39 -17.16
N LEU A 222 12.28 7.33 -16.43
CA LEU A 222 11.45 6.13 -16.26
C LEU A 222 10.05 6.49 -15.75
N LEU A 223 9.97 7.26 -14.66
CA LEU A 223 8.69 7.70 -14.10
C LEU A 223 7.91 8.62 -15.06
N THR A 224 8.62 9.50 -15.76
CA THR A 224 8.00 10.40 -16.74
C THR A 224 7.35 9.62 -17.88
N ASN A 225 8.05 8.61 -18.41
CA ASN A 225 7.54 7.77 -19.50
C ASN A 225 6.36 6.91 -19.03
N ALA A 226 6.44 6.33 -17.84
CA ALA A 226 5.36 5.55 -17.24
C ALA A 226 4.07 6.35 -17.05
N GLU A 227 4.18 7.58 -16.51
CA GLU A 227 3.02 8.45 -16.34
C GLU A 227 2.43 8.88 -17.69
N ASN A 228 3.27 9.25 -18.67
CA ASN A 228 2.83 9.61 -20.01
C ASN A 228 2.12 8.46 -20.71
N TYR A 229 2.61 7.22 -20.54
CA TYR A 229 1.95 6.03 -21.04
C TYR A 229 0.53 5.89 -20.47
N ALA A 230 0.37 6.04 -19.16
CA ALA A 230 -0.94 5.92 -18.51
C ALA A 230 -1.91 7.04 -18.92
N LYS A 231 -1.40 8.27 -19.10
CA LYS A 231 -2.17 9.40 -19.64
C LYS A 231 -2.66 9.14 -21.07
N ASN A 232 -1.76 8.74 -21.97
CA ASN A 232 -2.08 8.51 -23.37
C ASN A 232 -3.09 7.37 -23.57
N ASN A 233 -3.02 6.35 -22.72
CA ASN A 233 -3.90 5.19 -22.76
C ASN A 233 -5.13 5.31 -21.85
N LYS A 234 -5.32 6.44 -21.17
CA LYS A 234 -6.42 6.68 -20.21
C LYS A 234 -6.55 5.54 -19.19
N LEU A 235 -5.46 5.21 -18.51
CA LEU A 235 -5.41 4.14 -17.50
C LEU A 235 -5.69 4.66 -16.10
N GLY A 236 -6.24 3.80 -15.24
CA GLY A 236 -6.54 4.14 -13.84
C GLY A 236 -7.34 5.43 -13.67
N PHE A 237 -6.83 6.37 -12.89
CA PHE A 237 -7.48 7.66 -12.67
C PHE A 237 -7.38 8.62 -13.85
N TRP A 238 -6.52 8.36 -14.86
CA TRP A 238 -6.45 9.16 -16.09
C TRP A 238 -7.69 9.01 -16.98
N LYS A 239 -8.64 8.14 -16.62
CA LYS A 239 -10.00 8.12 -17.20
C LYS A 239 -10.85 9.30 -16.74
N GLU A 240 -10.56 9.86 -15.58
CA GLU A 240 -11.32 10.90 -14.88
C GLU A 240 -10.51 12.21 -14.84
N THR A 241 -9.82 12.57 -15.93
CA THR A 241 -8.90 13.73 -15.97
C THR A 241 -9.56 15.05 -15.58
N ASN A 242 -10.86 15.19 -15.84
CA ASN A 242 -11.66 16.37 -15.47
C ASN A 242 -11.98 16.45 -13.96
N LYS A 243 -11.68 15.40 -13.19
CA LYS A 243 -11.91 15.30 -11.74
C LYS A 243 -10.62 15.02 -10.98
N PHE A 244 -9.48 15.39 -11.55
CA PHE A 244 -8.17 15.12 -10.96
C PHE A 244 -8.04 15.67 -9.53
N ASP A 245 -8.59 16.85 -9.27
CA ASP A 245 -8.57 17.49 -7.96
C ASP A 245 -9.47 16.79 -6.93
N GLU A 246 -10.47 16.01 -7.36
CA GLU A 246 -11.25 15.14 -6.46
C GLU A 246 -10.47 13.88 -6.07
N ILE A 247 -9.46 13.50 -6.85
CA ILE A 247 -8.63 12.31 -6.63
C ILE A 247 -7.40 12.68 -5.79
N PHE A 248 -6.78 13.82 -6.07
CA PHE A 248 -5.65 14.38 -5.33
C PHE A 248 -5.99 15.77 -4.78
N PRO A 249 -6.88 15.86 -3.78
CA PRO A 249 -7.20 17.13 -3.13
C PRO A 249 -5.98 17.57 -2.31
N HIS A 250 -5.26 18.55 -2.85
CA HIS A 250 -4.09 19.27 -2.30
C HIS A 250 -3.14 18.50 -1.38
#